data_AF-A0A2G9L5J7-F1
#
_entry.id   AF-A0A2G9L5J7-F1
#
_cell.length_a   1.000
_cell.length_b   1.000
_cell.length_c   1.000
_cell.angle_alpha   90.00
_cell.angle_beta   90.00
_cell.angle_gamma   90.00
#
_symmetry.space_group_name_H-M   'P 1'
#
loop_
_entity.id
_entity.type
_entity.pdbx_description
1 polymer ?
#
loop_
_entity_poly.entity_id
_entity_poly.type
_entity_poly.pdbx_seq_one_letter_code
_entity_poly.pdbx_strand_id
1 'polypeptide(L)'
;MDYRFQIASDVTRDGLGLELIDASGKLNAEVFRCDATHSLTVSLFVENLPFVQIEKLLLTARKELAPYEDGTPLPAATDLQSA
;
A
#
# COMPACT_ATOMS: atom_id res chain seq x y z
N MET A 1 7.47 0.96 -19.27
CA MET A 1 7.72 0.05 -18.14
C MET A 1 6.36 -0.33 -17.61
N ASP A 2 6.01 -1.59 -17.72
CA ASP A 2 4.71 -2.09 -17.29
C ASP A 2 4.79 -2.48 -15.82
N TYR A 3 3.78 -2.08 -15.08
CA TYR A 3 3.62 -2.37 -13.66
C TYR A 3 2.24 -2.99 -13.45
N ARG A 4 2.14 -3.86 -12.44
CA ARG A 4 0.88 -4.44 -11.99
C ARG A 4 0.75 -4.34 -10.49
N PHE A 5 -0.49 -4.34 -10.02
CA PHE A 5 -0.82 -4.45 -8.61
C PHE A 5 -1.14 -5.90 -8.24
N GLN A 6 -0.82 -6.27 -7.01
CA GLN A 6 -1.17 -7.56 -6.42
C GLN A 6 -1.51 -7.36 -4.96
N ILE A 7 -2.57 -7.99 -4.48
CA ILE A 7 -2.86 -8.07 -3.05
C ILE A 7 -2.24 -9.36 -2.52
N ALA A 8 -1.47 -9.26 -1.44
CA ALA A 8 -0.86 -10.37 -0.75
C ALA A 8 -1.26 -10.35 0.73
N SER A 9 -1.73 -11.49 1.23
CA SER A 9 -1.95 -11.68 2.66
C SER A 9 -0.67 -12.14 3.33
N ASP A 10 -0.35 -11.54 4.47
CA ASP A 10 0.81 -11.87 5.27
C ASP A 10 0.39 -12.25 6.68
N VAL A 11 0.38 -13.57 6.94
CA VAL A 11 0.02 -14.14 8.26
C VAL A 11 1.08 -13.79 9.32
N THR A 12 2.33 -13.53 8.92
CA THR A 12 3.41 -13.24 9.88
C THR A 12 3.37 -11.79 10.33
N ARG A 13 3.05 -10.87 9.40
CA ARG A 13 2.87 -9.44 9.68
C ARG A 13 1.42 -9.07 10.05
N ASP A 14 0.54 -10.06 10.12
CA ASP A 14 -0.89 -9.94 10.45
C ASP A 14 -1.57 -8.82 9.64
N GLY A 15 -1.61 -8.99 8.32
CA GLY A 15 -2.12 -7.94 7.46
C GLY A 15 -2.20 -8.25 5.97
N LEU A 16 -2.51 -7.19 5.20
CA LEU A 16 -2.64 -7.21 3.75
C LEU A 16 -1.71 -6.17 3.11
N GLY A 17 -0.90 -6.63 2.15
CA GLY A 17 -0.04 -5.80 1.31
C GLY A 17 -0.65 -5.58 -0.08
N LEU A 18 -0.66 -4.33 -0.55
CA LEU A 18 -0.82 -4.01 -1.96
C LEU A 18 0.57 -3.77 -2.56
N GLU A 19 1.00 -4.70 -3.40
CA GLU A 19 2.32 -4.77 -3.99
C GLU A 19 2.33 -4.16 -5.40
N LEU A 20 3.33 -3.32 -5.69
CA LEU A 20 3.63 -2.83 -7.04
C LEU A 20 4.78 -3.63 -7.64
N ILE A 21 4.47 -4.41 -8.67
CA ILE A 21 5.40 -5.36 -9.29
C ILE A 21 5.66 -4.92 -10.73
N ASP A 22 6.94 -4.93 -11.14
CA ASP A 22 7.30 -4.62 -12.53
C ASP A 22 7.20 -5.85 -13.46
N ALA A 23 7.41 -5.64 -14.75
CA ALA A 23 7.37 -6.69 -15.77
C ALA A 23 8.38 -7.83 -15.55
N SER A 24 9.45 -7.62 -14.76
CA SER A 24 10.41 -8.68 -14.40
C SER A 24 9.95 -9.53 -13.21
N GLY A 25 8.83 -9.16 -12.57
CA GLY A 25 8.33 -9.80 -11.36
C GLY A 25 8.93 -9.23 -10.07
N LYS A 26 9.71 -8.14 -10.14
CA LYS A 26 10.32 -7.53 -8.96
C LYS A 26 9.30 -6.66 -8.22
N LEU A 27 9.23 -6.83 -6.90
CA LEU A 27 8.52 -5.94 -5.98
C LEU A 27 9.27 -4.61 -5.86
N ASN A 28 8.63 -3.51 -6.26
CA ASN A 28 9.25 -2.19 -6.26
C ASN A 28 8.73 -1.31 -5.11
N ALA A 29 7.48 -1.48 -4.70
CA ALA A 29 6.88 -0.79 -3.57
C ALA A 29 5.70 -1.58 -3.00
N GLU A 30 5.34 -1.30 -1.75
CA GLU A 30 4.20 -1.89 -1.07
C GLU A 30 3.47 -0.82 -0.25
N VAL A 31 2.14 -0.90 -0.21
CA VAL A 31 1.34 -0.32 0.88
C VAL A 31 0.83 -1.47 1.72
N PHE A 32 1.17 -1.48 3.01
CA PHE A 32 0.83 -2.56 3.93
C PHE A 32 -0.14 -2.07 5.01
N ARG A 33 -1.28 -2.75 5.12
CA ARG A 33 -2.24 -2.60 6.22
C ARG A 33 -1.93 -3.68 7.25
N CYS A 34 -1.48 -3.26 8.44
CA CYS A 34 -1.26 -4.17 9.57
C CYS A 34 -2.47 -4.13 10.50
N ASP A 35 -3.14 -5.27 10.65
CA ASP A 35 -4.31 -5.45 11.49
C ASP A 35 -3.92 -5.54 12.99
N ALA A 36 -2.74 -6.06 13.33
CA ALA A 36 -2.27 -6.07 14.73
C ALA A 36 -2.02 -4.67 15.31
N THR A 37 -1.55 -3.72 14.49
CA THR A 37 -1.13 -2.37 14.96
C THR A 37 -2.03 -1.25 14.47
N HIS A 38 -3.10 -1.55 13.72
CA HIS A 38 -3.99 -0.55 13.11
C HIS A 38 -3.22 0.52 12.34
N SER A 39 -2.25 0.10 11.53
CA SER A 39 -1.37 1.01 10.79
C SER A 39 -1.39 0.76 9.29
N LEU A 40 -1.13 1.81 8.52
CA LEU A 40 -0.94 1.74 7.08
C LEU A 40 0.44 2.33 6.75
N THR A 41 1.32 1.53 6.17
CA THR A 41 2.71 1.92 5.88
C THR A 41 3.02 1.82 4.40
N VAL A 42 3.88 2.71 3.90
CA VAL A 42 4.36 2.68 2.51
C VAL A 42 5.85 2.37 2.52
N SER A 43 6.25 1.35 1.77
CA SER A 43 7.65 0.94 1.63
C SER A 43 8.06 1.04 0.16
N LEU A 44 9.20 1.68 -0.10
CA LEU A 44 9.83 1.71 -1.42
C LEU A 44 11.09 0.84 -1.38
N PHE A 45 11.20 -0.12 -2.31
CA PHE A 45 12.35 -1.03 -2.42
C PHE A 45 13.31 -0.62 -3.55
N VAL A 46 13.01 0.51 -4.22
CA VAL A 46 13.82 1.11 -5.26
C VAL A 46 13.85 2.63 -5.09
N GLU A 47 14.96 3.26 -5.47
CA GLU A 47 15.17 4.70 -5.27
C GLU A 47 14.39 5.58 -6.27
N ASN A 48 14.23 5.12 -7.51
CA ASN A 48 13.73 5.94 -8.62
C ASN A 48 12.38 5.45 -9.17
N LEU A 49 11.46 5.09 -8.28
CA LEU A 49 10.11 4.71 -8.71
C LEU A 49 9.39 5.93 -9.31
N PRO A 50 8.82 5.86 -10.52
CA PRO A 50 8.16 7.01 -11.12
C PRO A 50 7.02 7.52 -10.25
N PHE A 51 6.96 8.84 -10.06
CA PHE A 51 5.98 9.52 -9.21
C PHE A 51 4.54 9.05 -9.46
N VAL A 52 4.14 8.96 -10.74
CA VAL A 52 2.80 8.50 -11.15
C VAL A 52 2.49 7.08 -10.68
N GLN A 53 3.49 6.20 -10.54
CA GLN A 53 3.28 4.84 -10.03
C GLN A 53 3.09 4.83 -8.51
N ILE A 54 3.79 5.71 -7.79
CA ILE A 54 3.57 5.91 -6.34
C ILE A 54 2.15 6.43 -6.12
N GLU A 55 1.72 7.45 -6.85
CA GLU A 55 0.36 7.98 -6.75
C GLU A 55 -0.71 6.91 -7.02
N LYS A 56 -0.55 6.14 -8.10
CA LYS A 56 -1.46 5.04 -8.43
C LYS A 56 -1.49 3.99 -7.34
N LEU A 57 -0.34 3.65 -6.75
CA LEU A 57 -0.26 2.69 -5.65
C LEU A 57 -1.06 3.18 -4.44
N LEU A 58 -0.84 4.43 -4.01
CA LEU A 58 -1.55 5.01 -2.85
C LEU A 58 -3.06 5.11 -3.09
N LEU A 59 -3.47 5.55 -4.28
CA LEU A 59 -4.89 5.64 -4.65
C LEU A 59 -5.56 4.27 -4.71
N THR A 60 -4.86 3.26 -5.24
CA THR A 60 -5.36 1.88 -5.29
C THR A 60 -5.44 1.29 -3.90
N ALA A 61 -4.44 1.50 -3.05
CA ALA A 61 -4.43 1.01 -1.67
C ALA A 61 -5.64 1.51 -0.88
N ARG A 62 -6.01 2.79 -1.01
CA ARG A 62 -7.20 3.34 -0.36
C ARG A 62 -8.52 2.70 -0.80
N LYS A 63 -8.58 2.18 -2.03
CA LYS A 63 -9.77 1.53 -2.59
C LYS A 63 -9.83 0.06 -2.23
N GLU A 64 -8.69 -0.63 -2.31
CA GLU A 64 -8.64 -2.09 -2.33
C GLU A 64 -8.28 -2.71 -0.98
N LEU A 65 -7.51 -2.02 -0.11
CA LEU A 65 -7.05 -2.63 1.15
C LEU A 65 -8.13 -2.74 2.22
N ALA A 66 -9.37 -2.30 1.98
CA ALA A 66 -10.52 -2.44 2.91
C ALA A 66 -10.27 -1.92 4.35
N PRO A 67 -11.29 -1.86 5.22
CA PRO A 67 -11.10 -1.63 6.65
C PRO A 67 -10.23 -2.72 7.32
N TYR A 68 -9.70 -2.43 8.51
CA TYR A 68 -9.04 -3.42 9.35
C TYR A 68 -10.00 -4.58 9.69
N GLU A 69 -9.46 -5.73 10.12
CA GLU A 69 -10.28 -6.92 10.41
C GLU A 69 -11.42 -6.69 11.42
N ASP A 70 -11.23 -5.76 12.37
CA ASP A 70 -12.24 -5.40 13.37
C ASP A 70 -13.32 -4.43 12.83
N GLY A 71 -13.22 -4.02 11.56
CA GLY A 71 -14.11 -3.07 10.90
C GLY A 71 -13.69 -1.61 11.04
N THR A 72 -12.61 -1.31 11.75
CA THR A 72 -12.07 0.05 11.87
C THR A 72 -11.67 0.58 10.47
N PRO A 73 -12.11 1.78 10.07
CA PRO A 73 -11.78 2.32 8.76
C PRO A 73 -10.28 2.70 8.66
N LEU A 74 -9.75 2.67 7.43
CA LEU A 74 -8.42 3.19 7.18
C LEU A 74 -8.33 4.69 7.51
N PRO A 75 -7.17 5.20 7.94
CA PRO A 75 -6.98 6.62 8.20
C PRO A 75 -7.36 7.48 6.99
N ALA A 76 -8.20 8.49 7.22
CA ALA A 76 -8.54 9.46 6.20
C ALA A 76 -7.28 10.17 5.70
N ALA A 77 -7.30 10.63 4.45
CA ALA A 77 -6.29 11.60 4.02
C ALA A 77 -6.48 12.86 4.88
N THR A 78 -5.50 13.20 5.71
CA THR A 78 -5.53 14.45 6.44
C THR A 78 -5.31 15.58 5.44
N ASP A 79 -6.19 16.59 5.43
CA ASP A 79 -5.91 17.81 4.69
C ASP A 79 -4.64 18.44 5.26
N LEU A 80 -3.55 18.37 4.49
CA LEU A 80 -2.24 18.95 4.85
C LEU A 80 -2.27 20.48 5.00
N GLN A 81 -3.45 21.11 4.99
CA GLN A 81 -3.66 22.55 5.18
C GLN A 81 -3.66 22.98 6.66
N SER A 82 -3.44 22.06 7.60
CA SER A 82 -3.40 22.35 9.05
C SER A 82 -2.01 22.09 9.65
N ALA A 83 -0.96 22.63 9.03
CA ALA A 83 0.41 22.65 9.57
C ALA A 83 1.00 24.07 9.48
#